data_AF-A0A7V4BU19-F1
#
_entry.id   AF-A0A7V4BU19-F1
#
_cell.length_a   1.000
_cell.length_b   1.000
_cell.length_c   1.000
_cell.angle_alpha   90.00
_cell.angle_beta   90.00
_cell.angle_gamma   90.00
#
_symmetry.space_group_name_H-M   'P 1'
#
loop_
_entity.id
_entity.type
_entity.pdbx_description
1 polymer ?
#
loop_
_entity_poly.entity_id
_entity_poly.type
_entity_poly.pdbx_seq_one_letter_code
_entity_poly.pdbx_strand_id
1 'polypeptide(L)'
;MPFNEKIFFVKLQKLKNLLDSVPSIVGQEAENFFKDRFHEQGWRDGQLDKWPRKKVDNGYPILRSKNPHGLVDTIVWEVLSDHQVKITAGNPRKPYARIHNEGGVIIVPITPRMKAFFWAMAYKARGAEKEKWKAMALSKKNTFAIPIPKRQYMGKSQDLETNIIRTITNALNRIIHD
;
A
#
# COMPACT_ATOMS: atom_id res chain seq x y z
N MET A 1 -16.86 -1.37 -54.38
CA MET A 1 -15.48 -1.28 -53.85
C MET A 1 -15.19 -2.60 -53.15
N PRO A 2 -14.11 -3.33 -53.46
CA PRO A 2 -13.81 -4.58 -52.77
C PRO A 2 -13.48 -4.28 -51.30
N PHE A 3 -14.13 -4.99 -50.39
CA PHE A 3 -13.86 -4.93 -48.95
C PHE A 3 -12.40 -5.36 -48.72
N ASN A 4 -11.60 -4.54 -48.04
CA ASN A 4 -10.20 -4.86 -47.79
C ASN A 4 -10.09 -5.83 -46.60
N GLU A 5 -10.40 -7.09 -46.85
CA GLU A 5 -10.41 -8.18 -45.86
C GLU A 5 -9.11 -8.27 -45.07
N LYS A 6 -7.96 -7.98 -45.71
CA LYS A 6 -6.65 -8.04 -45.06
C LYS A 6 -6.52 -7.07 -43.89
N ILE A 7 -7.04 -5.84 -44.02
CA ILE A 7 -7.02 -4.85 -42.93
C ILE A 7 -7.88 -5.33 -41.77
N PHE A 8 -9.05 -5.91 -42.07
CA PHE A 8 -9.96 -6.43 -41.05
C PHE A 8 -9.30 -7.53 -40.19
N PHE A 9 -8.64 -8.52 -40.82
CA PHE A 9 -7.96 -9.59 -40.07
C PHE A 9 -6.78 -9.09 -39.23
N VAL A 10 -6.04 -8.08 -39.71
CA VAL A 10 -4.97 -7.45 -38.92
C VAL A 10 -5.54 -6.77 -37.66
N LYS A 11 -6.65 -6.04 -37.79
CA LYS A 11 -7.33 -5.42 -36.64
C LYS A 11 -7.85 -6.46 -35.65
N LEU A 12 -8.41 -7.57 -36.15
CA LEU A 12 -8.87 -8.67 -35.30
C LEU A 12 -7.72 -9.31 -34.51
N GLN A 13 -6.56 -9.51 -35.15
CA GLN A 13 -5.37 -10.02 -34.47
C GLN A 13 -4.85 -9.04 -33.40
N LYS A 14 -4.81 -7.74 -33.71
CA LYS A 14 -4.44 -6.70 -32.73
C LYS A 14 -5.40 -6.72 -31.52
N LEU A 15 -6.71 -6.88 -31.75
CA LEU A 15 -7.71 -6.94 -30.70
C LEU A 15 -7.52 -8.16 -29.79
N LYS A 16 -7.22 -9.34 -30.38
CA LYS A 16 -6.91 -10.55 -29.62
C LYS A 16 -5.68 -10.34 -28.73
N ASN A 17 -4.60 -9.80 -29.29
CA ASN A 17 -3.38 -9.53 -28.53
C ASN A 17 -3.63 -8.53 -27.38
N LEU A 18 -4.51 -7.53 -27.60
CA LEU A 18 -4.91 -6.60 -26.55
C LEU A 18 -5.66 -7.32 -25.44
N LEU A 19 -6.64 -8.16 -25.77
CA LEU A 19 -7.41 -8.94 -24.81
C LEU A 19 -6.48 -9.79 -23.92
N ASP A 20 -5.51 -10.48 -24.53
CA ASP A 20 -4.52 -11.29 -23.81
C ASP A 20 -3.66 -10.45 -22.85
N SER A 21 -3.46 -9.16 -23.16
CA SER A 21 -2.67 -8.22 -22.35
C SER A 21 -3.47 -7.49 -21.26
N VAL A 22 -4.82 -7.55 -21.29
CA VAL A 22 -5.69 -6.81 -20.35
C VAL A 22 -5.34 -7.10 -18.88
N PRO A 23 -5.17 -8.36 -18.44
CA PRO A 23 -4.83 -8.64 -17.04
C PRO A 23 -3.52 -7.96 -16.61
N SER A 24 -2.52 -7.94 -17.48
CA SER A 24 -1.23 -7.27 -17.22
C SER A 24 -1.38 -5.75 -17.15
N ILE A 25 -2.19 -5.16 -18.02
CA ILE A 25 -2.50 -3.72 -17.99
C ILE A 25 -3.19 -3.37 -16.67
N VAL A 26 -4.20 -4.14 -16.26
CA VAL A 26 -4.92 -3.96 -14.99
C VAL A 26 -3.96 -4.04 -13.81
N GLY A 27 -3.10 -5.06 -13.77
CA GLY A 27 -2.12 -5.25 -12.70
C GLY A 27 -1.14 -4.09 -12.60
N GLN A 28 -0.57 -3.66 -13.73
CA GLN A 28 0.38 -2.57 -13.80
C GLN A 28 -0.23 -1.22 -13.39
N GLU A 29 -1.44 -0.91 -13.88
CA GLU A 29 -2.16 0.31 -13.51
C GLU A 29 -2.49 0.34 -12.01
N ALA A 30 -2.94 -0.79 -11.46
CA ALA A 30 -3.24 -0.88 -10.03
C ALA A 30 -1.99 -0.78 -9.15
N GLU A 31 -0.88 -1.42 -9.56
CA GLU A 31 0.40 -1.30 -8.88
C GLU A 31 0.87 0.15 -8.83
N ASN A 32 0.87 0.84 -9.98
CA ASN A 32 1.24 2.25 -10.08
C ASN A 32 0.34 3.11 -9.19
N PHE A 33 -0.98 2.93 -9.30
CA PHE A 33 -1.96 3.68 -8.51
C PHE A 33 -1.75 3.55 -7.00
N PHE A 34 -1.50 2.33 -6.50
CA PHE A 34 -1.27 2.09 -5.08
C PHE A 34 0.11 2.58 -4.62
N LYS A 35 1.15 2.46 -5.45
CA LYS A 35 2.48 3.01 -5.15
C LYS A 35 2.45 4.53 -5.05
N ASP A 36 1.67 5.19 -5.91
CA ASP A 36 1.51 6.65 -5.88
C ASP A 36 0.90 7.16 -4.57
N ARG A 37 0.09 6.36 -3.87
CA ARG A 37 -0.46 6.73 -2.55
C ARG A 37 0.64 7.02 -1.53
N PHE A 38 1.81 6.39 -1.65
CA PHE A 38 2.96 6.65 -0.78
C PHE A 38 3.71 7.93 -1.12
N HIS A 39 3.66 8.35 -2.39
CA HIS A 39 4.19 9.64 -2.83
C HIS A 39 3.27 10.78 -2.41
N GLU A 40 1.96 10.63 -2.62
CA GLU A 40 0.95 11.62 -2.21
C GLU A 40 0.66 11.62 -0.71
N GLN A 41 1.06 10.55 -0.01
CA GLN A 41 0.81 10.32 1.41
C GLN A 41 -0.68 10.41 1.75
N GLY A 42 -1.53 9.82 0.93
CA GLY A 42 -2.98 9.92 1.05
C GLY A 42 -3.73 8.99 0.12
N TRP A 43 -4.97 8.68 0.49
CA TRP A 43 -5.89 7.96 -0.37
C TRP A 43 -6.60 8.94 -1.29
N ARG A 44 -6.66 8.64 -2.59
CA ARG A 44 -7.33 9.49 -3.59
C ARG A 44 -8.41 8.65 -4.24
N ASP A 45 -9.64 9.03 -3.98
CA ASP A 45 -10.83 8.51 -4.65
C ASP A 45 -11.81 9.68 -4.77
N GLY A 46 -11.57 10.53 -5.77
CA GLY A 46 -12.09 11.90 -5.82
C GLY A 46 -11.24 12.88 -5.00
N GLN A 47 -11.60 13.12 -3.74
CA GLN A 47 -10.83 13.99 -2.85
C GLN A 47 -9.61 13.27 -2.26
N LEU A 48 -8.51 14.01 -2.04
CA LEU A 48 -7.31 13.47 -1.39
C LEU A 48 -7.48 13.45 0.14
N ASP A 49 -7.70 12.25 0.68
CA ASP A 49 -7.68 11.96 2.11
C ASP A 49 -6.25 11.74 2.59
N LYS A 50 -5.62 12.82 3.05
CA LYS A 50 -4.23 12.80 3.53
C LYS A 50 -4.07 11.93 4.78
N TRP A 51 -3.01 11.15 4.80
CA TRP A 51 -2.63 10.35 5.95
C TRP A 51 -2.24 11.21 7.15
N PRO A 52 -2.47 10.71 8.38
CA PRO A 52 -2.03 11.41 9.58
C PRO A 52 -0.52 11.67 9.59
N ARG A 53 -0.15 12.92 9.90
CA ARG A 53 1.26 13.37 9.92
C ARG A 53 2.07 12.62 10.97
N LYS A 54 3.38 12.50 10.71
CA LYS A 54 4.33 11.99 11.70
C LYS A 54 4.43 13.01 12.85
N LYS A 55 4.59 12.52 14.08
CA LYS A 55 4.86 13.39 15.24
C LYS A 55 6.27 13.99 15.21
N VAL A 56 7.21 13.30 14.57
CA VAL A 56 8.60 13.72 14.41
C VAL A 56 8.90 13.67 12.92
N ASP A 57 9.42 14.77 12.39
CA ASP A 57 9.91 14.82 11.03
C ASP A 57 11.34 14.29 10.96
N ASN A 58 11.55 13.33 10.07
CA ASN A 58 12.85 12.72 9.82
C ASN A 58 13.31 12.93 8.36
N GLY A 59 12.68 13.86 7.63
CA GLY A 59 13.03 14.19 6.25
C GLY A 59 12.55 13.18 5.20
N TYR A 60 11.84 12.11 5.61
CA TYR A 60 11.32 11.09 4.70
C TYR A 60 9.79 11.09 4.69
N PRO A 61 9.14 10.71 3.56
CA PRO A 61 7.72 10.45 3.55
C PRO A 61 7.32 9.33 4.53
N ILE A 62 6.06 9.31 4.92
CA ILE A 62 5.52 8.29 5.83
C ILE A 62 5.40 6.94 5.14
N LEU A 63 5.67 5.86 5.89
CA LEU A 63 5.78 4.49 5.37
C LEU A 63 6.85 4.27 4.29
N ARG A 64 7.69 5.29 4.04
CA ARG A 64 8.92 5.18 3.26
C ARG A 64 10.12 5.27 4.21
N SER A 65 11.17 4.55 3.87
CA SER A 65 12.44 4.59 4.58
C SER A 65 13.57 4.81 3.57
N LYS A 66 14.76 5.15 4.09
CA LYS A 66 15.99 5.22 3.29
C LYS A 66 16.43 3.85 2.76
N ASN A 67 15.95 2.77 3.40
CA ASN A 67 16.41 1.42 3.10
C ASN A 67 15.67 0.88 1.88
N PRO A 68 16.38 0.13 1.01
CA PRO A 68 15.74 -0.60 -0.07
C PRO A 68 14.78 -1.66 0.48
N HIS A 69 13.81 -2.07 -0.33
CA HIS A 69 12.78 -3.07 0.03
C HIS A 69 11.84 -2.59 1.14
N GLY A 70 11.30 -1.38 0.93
CA GLY A 70 10.25 -0.78 1.75
C GLY A 70 8.91 -1.48 1.58
N LEU A 71 7.88 -0.97 2.26
CA LEU A 71 6.51 -1.48 2.10
C LEU A 71 6.00 -1.29 0.65
N VAL A 72 6.35 -0.16 0.04
CA VAL A 72 6.00 0.18 -1.35
C VAL A 72 6.44 -0.90 -2.33
N ASP A 73 7.66 -1.42 -2.13
CA ASP A 73 8.26 -2.44 -3.00
C ASP A 73 7.59 -3.81 -2.86
N THR A 74 6.75 -4.01 -1.84
CA THR A 74 5.97 -5.24 -1.66
C THR A 74 4.61 -5.19 -2.33
N ILE A 75 4.24 -4.07 -2.95
CA ILE A 75 3.04 -3.98 -3.76
C ILE A 75 3.35 -4.61 -5.11
N VAL A 76 2.77 -5.79 -5.33
CA VAL A 76 2.95 -6.59 -6.54
C VAL A 76 1.61 -7.15 -6.98
N TRP A 77 1.48 -7.43 -8.27
CA TRP A 77 0.33 -8.09 -8.85
C TRP A 77 0.72 -9.44 -9.44
N GLU A 78 -0.25 -10.36 -9.47
CA GLU A 78 -0.15 -11.68 -10.04
C GLU A 78 -1.42 -11.95 -10.85
N VAL A 79 -1.27 -12.51 -12.06
CA VAL A 79 -2.41 -12.99 -12.84
C VAL A 79 -2.76 -14.37 -12.33
N LEU A 80 -3.98 -14.52 -11.80
CA LEU A 80 -4.49 -15.83 -11.36
C LEU A 80 -5.21 -16.56 -12.49
N SER A 81 -5.88 -15.81 -13.36
CA SER A 81 -6.55 -16.28 -14.57
C SER A 81 -6.77 -15.14 -15.54
N ASP A 82 -7.27 -15.43 -16.74
CA ASP A 82 -7.61 -14.45 -17.78
C ASP A 82 -8.57 -13.36 -17.30
N HIS A 83 -9.31 -13.60 -16.21
CA HIS A 83 -10.33 -12.68 -15.67
C HIS A 83 -10.03 -12.26 -14.23
N GLN A 84 -8.88 -12.62 -13.66
CA GLN A 84 -8.58 -12.34 -12.26
C GLN A 84 -7.12 -11.95 -12.07
N VAL A 85 -6.95 -10.72 -11.59
CA VAL A 85 -5.66 -10.17 -11.15
C VAL A 85 -5.72 -10.02 -9.64
N LYS A 86 -4.70 -10.54 -8.96
CA LYS A 86 -4.54 -10.39 -7.51
C LYS A 86 -3.46 -9.39 -7.25
N ILE A 87 -3.79 -8.32 -6.53
CA ILE A 87 -2.80 -7.37 -6.02
C ILE A 87 -2.57 -7.66 -4.55
N THR A 88 -1.30 -7.72 -4.15
CA THR A 88 -0.90 -7.98 -2.78
C THR A 88 -0.02 -6.85 -2.27
N ALA A 89 -0.11 -6.58 -0.98
CA ALA A 89 0.77 -5.65 -0.30
C ALA A 89 1.23 -6.26 1.02
N GLY A 90 2.54 -6.23 1.23
CA GLY A 90 3.19 -6.87 2.37
C GLY A 90 3.64 -8.29 2.06
N ASN A 91 4.53 -8.77 2.92
CA ASN A 91 5.07 -10.12 2.89
C ASN A 91 5.42 -10.51 4.35
N PRO A 92 5.91 -11.74 4.62
CA PRO A 92 6.28 -12.13 5.99
C PRO A 92 7.31 -11.21 6.66
N ARG A 93 8.14 -10.49 5.88
CA ARG A 93 9.09 -9.48 6.40
C ARG A 93 8.44 -8.12 6.67
N LYS A 94 7.24 -7.86 6.14
CA LYS A 94 6.44 -6.64 6.33
C LYS A 94 5.06 -6.97 6.91
N PRO A 95 4.96 -7.65 8.06
CA PRO A 95 3.68 -8.06 8.64
C PRO A 95 2.79 -6.87 9.06
N TYR A 96 3.38 -5.68 9.18
CA TYR A 96 2.71 -4.44 9.50
C TYR A 96 1.96 -3.78 8.33
N ALA A 97 2.07 -4.32 7.11
CA ALA A 97 1.42 -3.77 5.93
C ALA A 97 -0.08 -3.54 6.16
N ARG A 98 -0.80 -4.63 6.46
CA ARG A 98 -2.25 -4.63 6.65
C ARG A 98 -2.72 -3.61 7.68
N ILE A 99 -2.10 -3.59 8.87
CA ILE A 99 -2.52 -2.68 9.93
C ILE A 99 -2.24 -1.21 9.62
N HIS A 100 -1.25 -0.90 8.78
CA HIS A 100 -1.09 0.45 8.28
C HIS A 100 -2.19 0.84 7.29
N ASN A 101 -2.62 -0.08 6.41
CA ASN A 101 -3.70 0.19 5.46
C ASN A 101 -5.06 0.39 6.14
N GLU A 102 -5.39 -0.50 7.09
CA GLU A 102 -6.71 -0.56 7.74
C GLU A 102 -6.79 0.33 8.98
N GLY A 103 -5.64 0.60 9.62
CA GLY A 103 -5.59 1.10 10.98
C GLY A 103 -5.91 0.00 11.99
N GLY A 104 -5.85 0.34 13.27
CA GLY A 104 -6.24 -0.58 14.34
C GLY A 104 -5.43 -0.39 15.60
N VAL A 105 -5.51 -1.36 16.51
CA VAL A 105 -4.79 -1.35 17.78
C VAL A 105 -3.98 -2.63 17.89
N ILE A 106 -2.67 -2.49 18.07
CA ILE A 106 -1.79 -3.63 18.38
C ILE A 106 -1.82 -3.81 19.90
N ILE A 107 -2.13 -5.02 20.35
CA ILE A 107 -2.07 -5.40 21.75
C ILE A 107 -0.78 -6.20 21.96
N VAL A 108 0.14 -5.67 22.76
CA VAL A 108 1.43 -6.31 23.06
C VAL A 108 1.45 -6.73 24.52
N PRO A 109 1.67 -8.00 24.87
CA PRO A 109 1.82 -8.44 26.24
C PRO A 109 3.11 -7.87 26.86
N ILE A 110 3.02 -7.43 28.11
CA ILE A 110 4.14 -6.88 28.87
C ILE A 110 4.94 -8.03 29.43
N THR A 111 6.14 -8.24 28.89
CA THR A 111 7.03 -9.31 29.34
C THR A 111 7.90 -8.86 30.52
N PRO A 112 8.40 -9.80 31.35
CA PRO A 112 9.37 -9.49 32.40
C PRO A 112 10.62 -8.79 31.87
N ARG A 113 11.10 -9.19 30.67
CA ARG A 113 12.24 -8.54 30.00
C ARG A 113 11.97 -7.08 29.66
N MET A 114 10.74 -6.73 29.26
CA MET A 114 10.35 -5.33 29.04
C MET A 114 10.34 -4.54 30.35
N LYS A 115 9.83 -5.11 31.45
CA LYS A 115 9.88 -4.46 32.77
C LYS A 115 11.32 -4.22 33.25
N ALA A 116 12.20 -5.19 33.07
CA ALA A 116 13.63 -5.04 33.35
C ALA A 116 14.26 -3.94 32.49
N PHE A 117 13.92 -3.86 31.20
CA PHE A 117 14.35 -2.78 30.32
C PHE A 117 13.86 -1.41 30.82
N PHE A 118 12.58 -1.29 31.23
CA PHE A 118 12.05 -0.04 31.77
C PHE A 118 12.78 0.40 33.04
N TRP A 119 13.14 -0.54 33.92
CA TRP A 119 14.00 -0.25 35.08
C TRP A 119 15.38 0.25 34.67
N ALA A 120 16.04 -0.44 33.73
CA ALA A 120 17.34 -0.01 33.22
C ALA A 120 17.30 1.41 32.62
N MET A 121 16.23 1.76 31.89
CA MET A 121 16.04 3.12 31.36
C MET A 121 15.77 4.14 32.47
N ALA A 122 15.01 3.77 33.52
CA ALA A 122 14.76 4.66 34.66
C ALA A 122 16.04 5.00 35.44
N TYR A 123 16.98 4.06 35.58
CA TYR A 123 18.27 4.33 36.22
C TYR A 123 19.20 5.20 35.37
N LYS A 124 19.07 5.16 34.04
CA LYS A 124 19.86 5.99 33.11
C LYS A 124 19.31 7.40 32.96
N ALA A 125 17.99 7.56 32.99
CA ALA A 125 17.31 8.84 32.79
C ALA A 125 17.34 9.75 34.03
N ARG A 126 17.04 11.03 33.84
CA ARG A 126 16.89 12.03 34.92
C ARG A 126 15.55 12.77 34.79
N GLY A 127 15.11 13.40 35.87
CA GLY A 127 13.90 14.23 35.91
C GLY A 127 12.63 13.47 35.47
N ALA A 128 11.76 14.15 34.70
CA ALA A 128 10.47 13.60 34.28
C ALA A 128 10.57 12.30 33.46
N GLU A 129 11.67 12.10 32.74
CA GLU A 129 11.87 10.88 31.95
C GLU A 129 12.11 9.66 32.85
N LYS A 130 12.86 9.83 33.94
CA LYS A 130 13.05 8.77 34.95
C LYS A 130 11.72 8.32 35.54
N GLU A 131 10.86 9.26 35.92
CA GLU A 131 9.55 8.95 36.49
C GLU A 131 8.64 8.23 35.48
N LYS A 132 8.69 8.61 34.20
CA LYS A 132 7.96 7.91 33.13
C LYS A 132 8.40 6.45 33.00
N TRP A 133 9.71 6.18 32.94
CA TRP A 133 10.23 4.82 32.83
C TRP A 133 9.92 3.98 34.07
N LYS A 134 10.05 4.57 35.26
CA LYS A 134 9.69 3.94 36.53
C LYS A 134 8.21 3.57 36.60
N ALA A 135 7.31 4.46 36.17
CA ALA A 135 5.88 4.20 36.11
C ALA A 135 5.54 3.05 35.15
N MET A 136 6.23 2.95 34.00
CA MET A 136 6.05 1.83 33.08
C MET A 136 6.56 0.50 33.66
N ALA A 137 7.68 0.51 34.39
CA ALA A 137 8.23 -0.68 35.05
C ALA A 137 7.29 -1.21 36.16
N LEU A 138 6.71 -0.30 36.94
CA LEU A 138 5.78 -0.59 38.03
C LEU A 138 4.33 -0.81 37.57
N SER A 139 4.07 -0.70 36.27
CA SER A 139 2.72 -0.86 35.72
C SER A 139 2.13 -2.22 36.08
N LYS A 140 0.92 -2.20 36.63
CA LYS A 140 0.09 -3.39 36.88
C LYS A 140 -0.60 -3.91 35.61
N LYS A 141 -0.50 -3.18 34.48
CA LYS A 141 -1.05 -3.62 33.20
C LYS A 141 -0.26 -4.83 32.71
N ASN A 142 -0.97 -5.76 32.06
CA ASN A 142 -0.37 -6.93 31.43
C ASN A 142 -0.18 -6.74 29.92
N THR A 143 -0.77 -5.69 29.33
CA THR A 143 -0.67 -5.41 27.89
C THR A 143 -0.51 -3.91 27.63
N PHE A 144 0.11 -3.58 26.49
CA PHE A 144 0.10 -2.26 25.89
C PHE A 144 -0.80 -2.26 24.66
N ALA A 145 -1.72 -1.31 24.60
CA ALA A 145 -2.53 -1.02 23.42
C ALA A 145 -1.87 0.11 22.64
N ILE A 146 -1.46 -0.16 21.40
CA ILE A 146 -0.78 0.79 20.52
C ILE A 146 -1.73 1.11 19.37
N PRO A 147 -2.39 2.29 19.36
CA PRO A 147 -3.23 2.70 18.26
C PRO A 147 -2.37 3.06 17.04
N ILE A 148 -2.62 2.36 15.92
CA ILE A 148 -2.03 2.62 14.62
C ILE A 148 -3.07 3.36 13.78
N PRO A 149 -2.80 4.61 13.38
CA PRO A 149 -3.75 5.32 12.54
C PRO A 149 -3.78 4.73 11.13
N LYS A 150 -4.98 4.73 10.55
CA LYS A 150 -5.26 4.27 9.19
C LYS A 150 -4.51 5.12 8.17
N ARG A 151 -3.81 4.45 7.25
CA ARG A 151 -3.06 5.02 6.14
C ARG A 151 -3.37 4.19 4.91
N GLN A 152 -4.56 4.40 4.37
CA GLN A 152 -5.06 3.62 3.26
C GLN A 152 -4.23 3.90 2.01
N TYR A 153 -3.58 2.86 1.50
CA TYR A 153 -2.84 2.86 0.24
C TYR A 153 -3.37 1.79 -0.73
N MET A 154 -4.23 0.88 -0.27
CA MET A 154 -4.81 -0.20 -1.07
C MET A 154 -6.27 -0.40 -0.68
N GLY A 155 -7.13 -0.61 -1.67
CA GLY A 155 -8.57 -0.79 -1.49
C GLY A 155 -9.34 -0.60 -2.80
N LYS A 156 -10.67 -0.68 -2.72
CA LYS A 156 -11.56 -0.36 -3.85
C LYS A 156 -11.51 1.15 -4.13
N SER A 157 -11.35 1.53 -5.39
CA SER A 157 -11.31 2.94 -5.84
C SER A 157 -11.99 3.07 -7.20
N GLN A 158 -12.86 4.06 -7.33
CA GLN A 158 -13.50 4.48 -8.59
C GLN A 158 -12.48 5.15 -9.51
N ASP A 159 -11.52 5.92 -8.96
CA ASP A 159 -10.45 6.55 -9.75
C ASP A 159 -9.57 5.49 -10.42
N LEU A 160 -9.22 4.42 -9.69
CA LEU A 160 -8.49 3.28 -10.26
C LEU A 160 -9.27 2.61 -11.38
N GLU A 161 -10.54 2.30 -11.15
CA GLU A 161 -11.41 1.68 -12.15
C GLU A 161 -11.53 2.55 -13.42
N THR A 162 -11.72 3.85 -13.24
CA THR A 162 -11.78 4.83 -14.34
C THR A 162 -10.46 4.89 -15.11
N ASN A 163 -9.32 4.85 -14.41
CA ASN A 163 -8.00 4.85 -15.04
C ASN A 163 -7.78 3.59 -15.88
N ILE A 164 -8.13 2.42 -15.35
CA ILE A 164 -8.05 1.14 -16.06
C ILE A 164 -8.91 1.16 -17.32
N ILE A 165 -10.20 1.53 -17.18
CA ILE A 165 -11.14 1.60 -18.31
C ILE A 165 -10.59 2.54 -19.36
N ARG A 166 -10.14 3.74 -18.97
CA ARG A 166 -9.55 4.72 -19.89
C ARG A 166 -8.34 4.17 -20.63
N THR A 167 -7.42 3.49 -19.95
CA THR A 167 -6.22 2.90 -20.59
C THR A 167 -6.62 1.85 -21.63
N ILE A 168 -7.58 0.97 -21.30
CA ILE A 168 -8.08 -0.06 -22.22
C ILE A 168 -8.84 0.58 -23.41
N THR A 169 -9.72 1.55 -23.16
CA THR A 169 -10.46 2.26 -24.22
C THR A 169 -9.51 2.99 -25.18
N ASN A 170 -8.45 3.62 -24.66
CA ASN A 170 -7.44 4.26 -25.49
C ASN A 170 -6.70 3.26 -26.38
N ALA A 171 -6.37 2.08 -25.84
CA ALA A 171 -5.75 1.00 -26.62
C ALA A 171 -6.70 0.48 -27.72
N LEU A 172 -7.99 0.31 -27.41
CA LEU A 172 -9.01 -0.08 -28.38
C LEU A 172 -9.17 0.95 -29.50
N ASN A 173 -9.26 2.24 -29.16
CA ASN A 173 -9.42 3.31 -30.13
C ASN A 173 -8.23 3.37 -31.10
N ARG A 174 -7.01 3.14 -30.62
CA ARG A 174 -5.82 3.04 -31.51
C ARG A 174 -5.98 1.92 -32.53
N ILE A 175 -6.45 0.74 -32.12
CA ILE A 175 -6.63 -0.39 -33.04
C ILE A 175 -7.73 -0.11 -34.07
N ILE A 176 -8.81 0.56 -33.67
CA ILE A 176 -9.95 0.85 -34.53
C ILE A 176 -9.60 1.94 -35.55
N HIS A 177 -8.86 2.97 -35.14
CA HIS A 177 -8.55 4.14 -35.97
C HIS A 177 -7.19 4.08 -36.68
N ASP A 178 -6.30 3.16 -36.32
CA ASP A 178 -5.14 2.73 -37.14
C ASP A 178 -5.60 2.14 -38.49
#